data_AF-A0A392SEI8-F1
#
_entry.id   AF-A0A392SEI8-F1
#
_cell.length_a   1.000
_cell.length_b   1.000
_cell.length_c   1.000
_cell.angle_alpha   90.00
_cell.angle_beta   90.00
_cell.angle_gamma   90.00
#
_symmetry.space_group_name_H-M   'P 1'
#
loop_
_entity.id
_entity.type
_entity.pdbx_description
1 polymer ?
#
loop_
_entity_poly.entity_id
_entity_poly.type
_entity_poly.pdbx_seq_one_letter_code
_entity_poly.pdbx_strand_id
1 'polypeptide(L)'
;DKCVKFESGLRPDIKHLIGFLQIRDFVTLVDKSRICDKDGKAKTSYYKALSDRRRKGQDRGKPYDNRGKKGVESSGRKKNVGQCYKCGEMSHKSYDCPRKED
;
A
#
# COMPACT_ATOMS: atom_id res chain seq x y z
N ASP A 1 33.95 17.35 -0.47
CA ASP A 1 33.95 16.33 -1.52
C ASP A 1 32.91 16.61 -2.60
N LYS A 2 33.21 16.34 -3.88
CA LYS A 2 32.26 16.57 -4.98
C LYS A 2 31.11 15.56 -4.96
N CYS A 3 31.41 14.29 -4.63
CA CYS A 3 30.42 13.21 -4.53
C CYS A 3 29.39 13.50 -3.43
N VAL A 4 29.86 13.91 -2.24
CA VAL A 4 28.99 14.25 -1.10
C VAL A 4 27.98 15.36 -1.43
N LYS A 5 28.41 16.41 -2.14
CA LYS A 5 27.53 17.51 -2.57
C LYS A 5 26.52 17.08 -3.63
N PHE A 6 26.86 16.10 -4.46
CA PHE A 6 25.94 15.57 -5.47
C PHE A 6 24.91 14.64 -4.83
N GLU A 7 25.35 13.73 -3.95
CA GLU A 7 24.48 12.80 -3.23
C GLU A 7 23.43 13.49 -2.34
N SER A 8 23.75 14.68 -1.80
CA SER A 8 22.77 15.46 -1.02
C SER A 8 21.62 16.00 -1.88
N GLY A 9 21.84 16.19 -3.19
CA GLY A 9 20.81 16.63 -4.14
C GLY A 9 20.04 15.48 -4.81
N LEU A 10 20.43 14.23 -4.58
CA LEU A 10 19.74 13.07 -5.15
C LEU A 10 18.42 12.80 -4.44
N ARG A 11 17.43 12.32 -5.20
CA ARG A 11 16.18 11.82 -4.63
C ARG A 11 16.48 10.65 -3.67
N PRO A 12 15.72 10.48 -2.57
CA PRO A 12 16.02 9.49 -1.54
C PRO A 12 16.12 8.05 -2.05
N ASP A 13 15.26 7.66 -2.99
CA ASP A 13 15.25 6.33 -3.63
C ASP A 13 16.53 6.07 -4.43
N ILE A 14 16.98 7.06 -5.20
CA ILE A 14 18.24 6.98 -5.96
C ILE A 14 19.43 7.01 -5.00
N LYS A 15 19.42 7.91 -4.02
CA LYS A 15 20.48 8.05 -3.02
C LYS A 15 20.71 6.74 -2.25
N HIS A 16 19.63 6.07 -1.85
CA HIS A 16 19.72 4.82 -1.12
C HIS A 16 20.37 3.72 -1.97
N LEU A 17 19.96 3.59 -3.24
CA LEU A 17 20.55 2.63 -4.18
C LEU A 17 22.02 2.91 -4.46
N ILE A 18 22.38 4.17 -4.67
CA ILE A 18 23.76 4.60 -4.90
C ILE A 18 24.63 4.39 -3.65
N GLY A 19 24.09 4.66 -2.46
CA GLY A 19 24.78 4.40 -1.19
C GLY A 19 25.13 2.93 -0.99
N PHE A 20 24.24 2.00 -1.39
CA PHE A 20 24.54 0.56 -1.37
C PHE A 20 25.69 0.17 -2.32
N LEU A 21 25.84 0.88 -3.43
CA LEU A 21 26.90 0.63 -4.42
C LEU A 21 28.25 1.25 -4.03
N GLN A 22 28.31 2.02 -2.94
CA GLN A 22 29.53 2.64 -2.38
C GLN A 22 30.43 3.32 -3.43
N ILE A 23 29.82 4.08 -4.36
CA ILE A 23 30.57 4.70 -5.46
C ILE A 23 31.35 5.89 -4.94
N ARG A 24 32.66 5.91 -5.19
CA ARG A 24 33.55 7.01 -4.76
C ARG A 24 34.00 7.92 -5.91
N ASP A 25 33.94 7.42 -7.13
CA ASP A 25 34.29 8.17 -8.33
C ASP A 25 33.12 9.04 -8.80
N PHE A 26 33.40 10.32 -9.06
CA PHE A 26 32.36 11.30 -9.38
C PHE A 26 31.71 11.05 -10.74
N VAL A 27 32.50 10.66 -11.76
CA VAL A 27 31.97 10.42 -13.11
C VAL A 27 31.02 9.23 -13.08
N THR A 28 31.46 8.14 -12.46
CA THR A 28 30.68 6.92 -12.27
C THR A 28 29.42 7.18 -11.44
N LEU A 29 29.53 8.00 -10.38
CA LEU A 29 28.41 8.37 -9.52
C LEU A 29 27.30 9.07 -10.31
N VAL A 30 27.68 10.06 -11.12
CA VAL A 30 26.73 10.82 -11.95
C VAL A 30 26.04 9.90 -12.97
N ASP A 31 26.81 9.06 -13.65
CA ASP A 31 26.27 8.18 -14.68
C ASP A 31 25.33 7.12 -14.10
N LYS A 32 25.72 6.46 -13.01
CA LYS A 32 24.85 5.47 -12.35
C LYS A 32 23.60 6.14 -11.77
N SER A 33 23.70 7.34 -11.21
CA SER A 33 22.54 8.08 -10.70
C SER A 33 21.56 8.41 -11.82
N ARG A 34 22.06 8.81 -12.99
CA ARG A 34 21.24 9.07 -14.19
C ARG A 34 20.54 7.80 -14.69
N ILE A 35 21.21 6.65 -14.66
CA ILE A 35 20.61 5.36 -15.03
C ILE A 35 19.50 4.99 -14.04
N CYS A 36 19.78 5.06 -12.74
CA CYS A 36 18.82 4.72 -11.68
C CYS A 36 17.56 5.59 -11.71
N ASP A 37 17.68 6.88 -12.06
CA ASP A 37 16.52 7.77 -12.22
C ASP A 37 15.60 7.31 -13.36
N LYS A 38 16.18 6.92 -14.50
CA LYS A 38 15.44 6.41 -15.66
C LYS A 38 14.76 5.09 -15.34
N ASP A 39 15.48 4.17 -14.68
CA ASP A 39 14.93 2.86 -14.30
C ASP A 39 13.82 3.00 -13.26
N GLY A 40 13.97 3.90 -12.30
CA GLY A 40 12.94 4.24 -11.33
C GLY A 40 11.65 4.76 -11.99
N LYS A 41 11.80 5.64 -12.99
CA LYS A 41 10.67 6.16 -13.79
C LYS A 41 10.01 5.08 -14.64
N ALA A 42 10.80 4.24 -15.32
CA ALA A 42 10.30 3.14 -16.12
C ALA A 42 9.54 2.12 -15.27
N LYS A 43 10.10 1.73 -14.12
CA LYS A 43 9.44 0.85 -13.14
C LYS A 43 8.11 1.44 -12.67
N THR A 44 8.12 2.72 -12.28
CA THR A 44 6.90 3.40 -11.82
C THR A 44 5.83 3.46 -12.92
N SER A 45 6.21 3.77 -14.16
CA SER A 45 5.32 3.78 -15.33
C SER A 45 4.70 2.40 -15.58
N TYR A 46 5.51 1.35 -15.56
CA TYR A 46 5.06 -0.04 -15.74
C TYR A 46 4.00 -0.46 -14.71
N TYR A 47 4.27 -0.24 -13.42
CA TYR A 47 3.31 -0.60 -12.37
C TYR A 47 2.06 0.28 -12.37
N LYS A 48 2.17 1.56 -12.75
CA LYS A 48 0.99 2.43 -12.97
C LYS A 48 0.10 1.85 -14.07
N ALA A 49 0.65 1.57 -15.25
CA ALA A 49 -0.08 0.99 -16.37
C ALA A 49 -0.73 -0.37 -16.02
N LEU A 50 -0.04 -1.21 -15.24
CA LEU A 50 -0.63 -2.44 -14.71
C LEU A 50 -1.80 -2.17 -13.76
N SER A 51 -1.66 -1.19 -12.86
CA SER A 51 -2.71 -0.85 -11.89
C SER A 51 -3.95 -0.23 -12.57
N ASP A 52 -3.77 0.57 -13.62
CA ASP A 52 -4.86 1.18 -14.38
C ASP A 52 -5.67 0.13 -15.15
N ARG A 53 -5.00 -0.88 -15.72
CA ARG A 53 -5.68 -2.05 -16.33
C ARG A 53 -6.50 -2.82 -15.31
N ARG A 54 -6.02 -2.95 -14.07
CA ARG A 54 -6.77 -3.57 -12.97
C ARG A 54 -7.96 -2.73 -12.51
N ARG A 55 -7.84 -1.40 -12.48
CA ARG A 55 -8.96 -0.50 -12.15
C ARG A 55 -10.07 -0.55 -13.19
N LYS A 56 -9.74 -0.68 -14.48
CA LYS A 56 -10.73 -0.80 -15.56
C LYS A 56 -11.56 -2.10 -15.50
N GLY A 57 -11.12 -3.09 -14.72
CA GLY A 57 -11.87 -4.33 -14.45
C GLY A 57 -12.75 -4.28 -13.20
N GLN A 58 -12.63 -3.25 -12.34
CA GLN A 58 -13.49 -3.08 -11.15
C GLN A 58 -14.77 -2.29 -11.44
N ASP A 59 -14.82 -1.55 -12.55
CA ASP A 59 -16.03 -0.88 -13.05
C ASP A 59 -17.02 -1.87 -13.70
N ARG A 60 -16.56 -3.10 -14.00
CA ARG A 60 -17.46 -4.24 -14.22
C ARG A 60 -18.01 -4.67 -12.86
N GLY A 61 -18.94 -3.87 -12.34
CA GLY A 61 -19.85 -4.28 -11.28
C GLY A 61 -20.36 -5.69 -11.60
N LYS A 62 -20.51 -6.51 -10.56
CA LYS A 62 -21.00 -7.89 -10.67
C LYS A 62 -22.22 -7.89 -11.60
N PRO A 63 -22.20 -8.61 -12.74
CA PRO A 63 -23.28 -8.55 -13.74
C PRO A 63 -24.65 -9.01 -13.23
N TYR A 64 -24.72 -9.57 -12.02
CA TYR A 64 -25.96 -9.96 -11.37
C TYR A 64 -25.90 -9.65 -9.87
N ASP A 65 -25.90 -8.37 -9.50
CA ASP A 65 -26.32 -7.95 -8.15
C ASP A 65 -27.85 -7.82 -8.13
N ASN A 66 -28.54 -8.93 -8.39
CA ASN A 66 -30.00 -9.04 -8.32
C ASN A 66 -30.37 -10.17 -7.35
N ARG A 67 -30.16 -9.92 -6.06
CA ARG A 67 -31.00 -10.52 -5.03
C ARG A 67 -31.06 -9.57 -3.85
N GLY A 68 -32.07 -8.71 -3.90
CA GLY A 68 -32.26 -7.61 -2.97
C GLY A 68 -32.14 -8.04 -1.51
N LYS A 69 -31.25 -7.38 -0.79
CA LYS A 69 -31.47 -7.00 0.60
C LYS A 69 -30.86 -5.62 0.82
N LYS A 70 -31.80 -4.69 1.07
CA LYS A 70 -31.70 -3.40 1.74
C LYS A 70 -30.36 -3.05 2.39
N GLY A 71 -29.96 -1.79 2.18
CA GLY A 71 -29.26 -0.99 3.18
C GLY A 71 -27.76 -0.89 2.97
N VAL A 72 -27.35 0.28 2.46
CA VAL A 72 -26.14 1.03 2.81
C VAL A 72 -25.19 0.29 3.76
N GLU A 73 -24.00 -0.09 3.27
CA GLU A 73 -22.74 0.34 3.84
C GLU A 73 -21.54 -0.14 2.98
N SER A 74 -20.70 0.84 2.67
CA SER A 74 -19.37 0.67 2.12
C SER A 74 -18.49 -0.15 3.07
N SER A 75 -17.42 -0.73 2.51
CA SER A 75 -16.21 -1.21 3.20
C SER A 75 -16.20 -2.63 3.80
N GLY A 76 -15.33 -3.46 3.21
CA GLY A 76 -14.19 -4.05 3.89
C GLY A 76 -14.41 -4.78 5.23
N ARG A 77 -14.20 -6.10 5.18
CA ARG A 77 -13.90 -6.98 6.32
C ARG A 77 -15.09 -7.08 7.29
N LYS A 78 -15.76 -8.23 7.28
CA LYS A 78 -16.71 -8.64 8.32
C LYS A 78 -15.96 -8.67 9.67
N LYS A 79 -15.85 -7.51 10.31
CA LYS A 79 -15.29 -7.35 11.64
C LYS A 79 -16.44 -7.68 12.59
N ASN A 80 -16.24 -8.69 13.40
CA ASN A 80 -17.13 -9.07 14.51
C ASN A 80 -17.08 -8.00 15.63
N VAL A 81 -17.19 -6.71 15.29
CA VAL A 81 -17.01 -5.55 16.18
C VAL A 81 -18.17 -5.37 17.16
N GLY A 82 -19.21 -6.19 17.05
CA GLY A 82 -20.34 -6.23 17.97
C GLY A 82 -20.53 -7.57 18.69
N GLN A 83 -19.71 -8.60 18.45
CA GLN A 83 -19.92 -9.91 19.09
C GLN A 83 -19.22 -9.98 20.44
N CYS A 84 -19.97 -10.30 21.49
CA CYS A 84 -19.44 -10.67 22.78
C CYS A 84 -18.72 -12.02 22.68
N TYR A 85 -17.43 -12.06 22.99
CA TYR A 85 -16.65 -13.30 22.97
C TYR A 85 -16.99 -14.25 24.13
N LYS A 86 -17.69 -13.77 25.18
CA LYS A 86 -18.11 -14.59 26.31
C LYS A 86 -19.40 -15.36 26.04
N CYS A 87 -20.38 -14.74 25.37
CA CYS A 87 -21.71 -15.34 25.15
C CYS A 87 -22.10 -15.51 23.68
N GLY A 88 -21.31 -14.98 22.75
CA GLY A 88 -21.58 -15.05 21.31
C GLY A 88 -22.66 -14.08 20.81
N GLU A 89 -23.30 -13.30 21.68
CA GLU A 89 -24.34 -12.36 21.28
C GLU A 89 -23.77 -11.08 20.64
N MET A 90 -24.50 -10.53 19.66
CA MET A 90 -24.09 -9.33 18.92
C MET A 90 -24.54 -8.01 19.55
N SER A 91 -25.19 -8.06 20.72
CA SER A 91 -25.81 -6.89 21.35
C SER A 91 -24.84 -6.07 22.22
N HIS A 92 -23.72 -6.66 22.65
CA HIS A 92 -22.75 -6.04 23.56
C HIS A 92 -21.34 -6.57 23.30
N LYS A 93 -20.32 -5.84 23.77
CA LYS A 93 -18.92 -6.31 23.73
C LYS A 93 -18.62 -7.13 25.00
N SER A 94 -17.56 -7.94 24.98
CA SER A 94 -17.20 -8.82 26.10
C SER A 94 -17.06 -8.15 27.46
N TYR A 95 -16.72 -6.86 27.51
CA TYR A 95 -16.59 -6.09 28.76
C TYR A 95 -17.94 -5.72 29.39
N ASP A 96 -19.00 -5.61 28.58
CA ASP A 96 -20.38 -5.31 28.99
C ASP A 96 -21.25 -6.58 29.05
N CYS A 97 -20.62 -7.76 29.12
CA CYS A 97 -21.36 -9.02 29.14
C CYS A 97 -22.15 -9.17 30.44
N PRO A 98 -23.50 -9.22 30.40
CA PRO A 98 -24.32 -9.38 31.60
C PRO A 98 -24.20 -10.79 32.18
N ARG A 99 -23.66 -11.74 31.40
CA ARG A 99 -23.26 -13.06 31.90
C ARG A 99 -21.91 -12.90 32.62
N LYS A 100 -21.97 -12.59 33.91
CA LYS A 100 -20.87 -12.83 34.84
C LYS A 100 -20.94 -14.29 35.31
N GLU A 101 -19.79 -14.95 35.28
CA GLU A 101 -19.55 -16.25 35.90
C GLU A 101 -20.00 -16.23 37.36
N ASP A 102 -20.68 -17.32 37.76
CA ASP A 102 -20.32 -17.99 39.00
C ASP A 102 -19.17 -18.94 38.68
#